data_AF-A0AAV4D1S1-F1
#
_entry.id   AF-A0AAV4D1S1-F1
#
_cell.length_a   1.000
_cell.length_b   1.000
_cell.length_c   1.000
_cell.angle_alpha   90.00
_cell.angle_beta   90.00
_cell.angle_gamma   90.00
#
_symmetry.space_group_name_H-M   'P 1'
#
loop_
_entity.id
_entity.type
_entity.pdbx_description
1 polymer ?
#
loop_
_entity_poly.entity_id
_entity_poly.type
_entity_poly.pdbx_seq_one_letter_code
_entity_poly.pdbx_strand_id
1 'polypeptide(L)'
;MFKVKLFLLTTSALMAMYSSLPIEQNRSYDYPQANPDENRGRNKHFLEGDILISKDEARQMFERRKAKQSERRSGRSARSVDGQHQVERRSAHYKYYKTWYNRTIPYDFDNKIHDRPEDRLRIQNAMTIIESVSCVRFVRRVDQNDYIIFRSGEDSCHSKVGRLGGAQEVNLGPDCLHSQGVVLHEILHAMGFWHEQSRMDRDDYVEVLWNNIEKDHWPNFDARDPPEDLDRIFLELPYDYGSIMHYSNTTFLNEHALRDNDVCLKPKKELQKGVVMGQRDGLSQTDIAKIKALYRCDIRNCSQPPQPENGTVDVISTSVSATVHYTCDPGFTLVGARDRVCRSNGHWSGETPVCLATDKTPLFHYCDFERPSHNLCGWIQANDDDLNWTFQKGHTTTEETGPYWDHTLGTVYGTYLYVEASSRMVVKGRKARLISPVFDLGKAKPCLIVYTSMYGQTMGNLTVYFTDRSTAIPIDTNLFTIIGDQGQYWKQIFLELDQANGPFMITLEASAGNGILSDIAIDDLIVGECDLLAPLAKSTKPEHYQGRLLTLGLNVRHVRFQHLFSNFGASLTAL
;
A
#
# COMPACT_ATOMS: atom_id res chain seq x y z
N MET A 1 16.54 71.27 -10.05
CA MET A 1 16.94 72.57 -9.47
C MET A 1 16.20 72.71 -8.15
N PHE A 2 16.73 72.28 -7.01
CA PHE A 2 17.55 73.10 -6.10
C PHE A 2 18.57 72.23 -5.32
N LYS A 3 19.72 72.85 -5.01
CA LYS A 3 20.95 72.31 -4.40
C LYS A 3 20.81 72.04 -2.89
N VAL A 4 21.27 70.88 -2.38
CA VAL A 4 22.56 70.60 -1.65
C VAL A 4 22.84 71.40 -0.37
N LYS A 5 22.89 70.69 0.78
CA LYS A 5 23.78 70.79 1.99
C LYS A 5 23.07 70.04 3.15
N LEU A 6 23.67 69.26 4.07
CA LEU A 6 25.05 69.04 4.52
C LEU A 6 25.05 67.83 5.50
N PHE A 7 26.09 66.98 5.42
CA PHE A 7 26.75 66.13 6.45
C PHE A 7 25.97 65.24 7.45
N LEU A 8 26.21 63.92 7.31
CA LEU A 8 26.81 63.00 8.31
C LEU A 8 26.69 63.36 9.80
N LEU A 9 25.94 62.54 10.56
CA LEU A 9 26.33 61.97 11.86
C LEU A 9 25.27 60.93 12.33
N THR A 10 25.78 59.81 12.85
CA THR A 10 25.15 58.80 13.75
C THR A 10 24.15 57.75 13.21
N THR A 11 24.68 56.70 12.55
CA THR A 11 24.05 55.37 12.38
C THR A 11 24.07 54.52 13.66
N SER A 12 23.57 55.02 14.80
CA SER A 12 23.52 54.24 16.05
C SER A 12 22.31 54.49 16.95
N ALA A 13 21.19 54.98 16.41
CA ALA A 13 19.98 55.24 17.21
C ALA A 13 18.65 54.75 16.60
N LEU A 14 18.69 53.85 15.61
CA LEU A 14 17.48 53.28 14.98
C LEU A 14 17.32 51.76 15.16
N MET A 15 18.10 51.15 16.07
CA MET A 15 18.02 49.75 16.49
C MET A 15 17.52 49.57 17.94
N ALA A 16 16.89 50.60 18.53
CA ALA A 16 16.47 50.59 19.94
C ALA A 16 15.07 51.18 20.20
N MET A 17 14.15 51.12 19.23
CA MET A 17 12.73 51.48 19.44
C MET A 17 11.74 50.48 18.81
N TYR A 18 12.08 49.18 18.84
CA TYR A 18 11.14 48.07 18.55
C TYR A 18 11.14 47.02 19.67
N SER A 19 11.26 47.47 20.93
CA SER A 19 11.20 46.61 22.11
C SER A 19 10.23 47.17 23.14
N SER A 20 8.95 47.27 22.79
CA SER A 20 7.83 47.43 23.72
C SER A 20 6.49 47.50 22.98
N LEU A 21 6.13 46.42 22.29
CA LEU A 21 4.71 46.06 22.11
C LEU A 21 4.51 44.76 22.90
N PRO A 22 3.54 44.69 23.82
CA PRO A 22 3.34 43.50 24.64
C PRO A 22 2.91 42.36 23.72
N ILE A 23 3.76 41.33 23.64
CA ILE A 23 3.35 39.99 23.22
C ILE A 23 2.24 39.61 24.19
N GLU A 24 0.98 39.58 23.73
CA GLU A 24 -0.10 38.98 24.50
C GLU A 24 0.35 37.55 24.85
N GLN A 25 0.63 37.37 26.13
CA GLN A 25 0.96 36.09 26.71
C GLN A 25 -0.14 35.11 26.32
N ASN A 26 0.26 33.99 25.69
CA ASN A 26 -0.53 32.76 25.59
C ASN A 26 -1.24 32.52 26.94
N ARG A 27 -2.51 32.91 27.06
CA ARG A 27 -3.35 32.48 28.18
C ARG A 27 -3.46 30.97 28.05
N SER A 28 -2.83 30.27 28.97
CA SER A 28 -2.96 28.83 29.15
C SER A 28 -4.41 28.52 29.48
N TYR A 29 -5.20 28.14 28.47
CA TYR A 29 -6.53 27.60 28.67
C TYR A 29 -6.39 26.18 29.25
N ASP A 30 -6.79 26.02 30.51
CA ASP A 30 -6.86 24.68 31.13
C ASP A 30 -8.03 23.91 30.54
N TYR A 31 -7.68 23.00 29.62
CA TYR A 31 -8.58 22.08 28.94
C TYR A 31 -9.30 21.18 29.97
N PRO A 32 -10.64 21.14 29.99
CA PRO A 32 -11.36 20.17 30.80
C PRO A 32 -11.12 18.76 30.25
N GLN A 33 -10.73 17.84 31.14
CA GLN A 33 -10.34 16.47 30.82
C GLN A 33 -11.54 15.53 31.00
N ALA A 34 -12.35 15.33 29.95
CA ALA A 34 -13.38 14.29 30.00
C ALA A 34 -12.71 12.91 29.91
N ASN A 35 -12.72 12.16 31.02
CA ASN A 35 -12.16 10.80 31.06
C ASN A 35 -13.11 9.83 30.31
N PRO A 36 -12.65 9.12 29.26
CA PRO A 36 -13.49 8.17 28.52
C PRO A 36 -14.04 7.02 29.39
N ASP A 37 -13.50 6.79 30.59
CA ASP A 37 -13.99 5.79 31.55
C ASP A 37 -15.03 6.31 32.57
N GLU A 38 -15.29 7.63 32.64
CA GLU A 38 -16.31 8.22 33.53
C GLU A 38 -17.72 8.16 32.91
N ASN A 39 -17.85 8.04 31.59
CA ASN A 39 -19.13 7.91 30.89
C ASN A 39 -19.61 6.45 30.83
N ARG A 40 -19.94 5.85 31.98
CA ARG A 40 -20.41 4.45 32.12
C ARG A 40 -21.77 4.13 31.47
N GLY A 41 -22.33 5.00 30.63
CA GLY A 41 -23.67 4.84 30.04
C GLY A 41 -23.82 5.04 28.53
N ARG A 42 -22.78 5.48 27.80
CA ARG A 42 -22.83 5.61 26.33
C ARG A 42 -22.02 4.49 25.67
N ASN A 43 -22.69 3.65 24.88
CA ASN A 43 -22.05 2.54 24.15
C ASN A 43 -21.28 3.00 22.89
N LYS A 44 -21.45 4.26 22.44
CA LYS A 44 -20.81 4.83 21.25
C LYS A 44 -19.94 6.03 21.63
N HIS A 45 -18.77 6.15 21.00
CA HIS A 45 -17.86 7.29 21.16
C HIS A 45 -17.80 8.07 19.85
N PHE A 46 -18.21 9.34 19.91
CA PHE A 46 -18.15 10.26 18.77
C PHE A 46 -16.94 11.17 18.92
N LEU A 47 -16.16 11.25 17.84
CA LEU A 47 -15.07 12.19 17.65
C LEU A 47 -15.55 13.25 16.66
N GLU A 48 -15.19 14.51 16.88
CA GLU A 48 -15.62 15.59 15.98
C GLU A 48 -17.14 15.58 15.74
N GLY A 49 -17.94 15.27 16.77
CA GLY A 49 -19.40 15.32 16.70
C GLY A 49 -20.10 14.16 16.00
N ASP A 50 -19.58 13.67 14.87
CA ASP A 50 -20.26 12.71 13.96
C ASP A 50 -19.36 11.56 13.47
N ILE A 51 -18.09 11.51 13.88
CA ILE A 51 -17.19 10.40 13.53
C ILE A 51 -17.27 9.32 14.60
N LEU A 52 -17.71 8.13 14.22
CA LEU A 52 -17.78 6.99 15.13
C LEU A 52 -16.40 6.34 15.31
N ILE A 53 -15.87 6.38 16.53
CA ILE A 53 -14.58 5.76 16.91
C ILE A 53 -14.76 4.65 17.95
N SER A 54 -13.80 3.73 18.01
CA SER A 54 -13.75 2.71 19.05
C SER A 54 -13.34 3.29 20.42
N LYS A 55 -13.67 2.56 21.49
CA LYS A 55 -13.28 2.94 22.86
C LYS A 55 -11.76 3.02 23.03
N ASP A 56 -11.02 2.14 22.35
CA ASP A 56 -9.55 2.13 22.42
C ASP A 56 -8.94 3.31 21.66
N GLU A 57 -9.49 3.68 20.50
CA GLU A 57 -9.11 4.91 19.79
C GLU A 57 -9.37 6.14 20.67
N ALA A 58 -10.54 6.22 21.31
CA ALA A 58 -10.88 7.33 22.21
C ALA A 58 -9.89 7.45 23.39
N ARG A 59 -9.49 6.32 23.99
CA ARG A 59 -8.48 6.27 25.07
C ARG A 59 -7.10 6.73 24.61
N GLN A 60 -6.65 6.27 23.44
CA GLN A 60 -5.35 6.68 22.89
C GLN A 60 -5.30 8.19 22.61
N MET A 61 -6.38 8.76 22.07
CA MET A 61 -6.48 10.20 21.83
C MET A 61 -6.46 11.00 23.15
N PHE A 62 -7.15 10.52 24.17
CA PHE A 62 -7.14 11.13 25.51
C PHE A 62 -5.73 11.16 26.13
N GLU A 63 -4.99 10.05 26.07
CA GLU A 63 -3.62 10.00 26.62
C GLU A 63 -2.63 10.88 25.83
N ARG A 64 -2.79 11.00 24.51
CA ARG A 64 -2.00 11.94 23.69
C ARG A 64 -2.23 13.40 24.07
N ARG A 65 -3.48 13.77 24.37
CA ARG A 65 -3.82 15.13 24.83
C ARG A 65 -3.12 15.47 26.14
N LYS A 66 -3.11 14.55 27.11
CA LYS A 66 -2.34 14.71 28.35
C LYS A 66 -0.85 14.93 28.08
N ALA A 67 -0.27 14.16 27.15
CA ALA A 67 1.13 14.33 26.76
C ALA A 67 1.40 15.74 26.19
N LYS A 68 0.62 16.20 25.20
CA LYS A 68 0.75 17.53 24.60
C LYS A 68 0.55 18.68 25.59
N GLN A 69 -0.40 18.55 26.53
CA GLN A 69 -0.63 19.56 27.57
C GLN A 69 0.55 19.64 28.55
N SER A 70 1.19 18.51 28.85
CA SER A 70 2.40 18.49 29.68
C SER A 70 3.61 19.11 28.98
N GLU A 71 3.78 18.88 27.68
CA GLU A 71 4.83 19.51 26.87
C GLU A 71 4.66 21.04 26.79
N ARG A 72 3.43 21.53 26.53
CA ARG A 72 3.11 22.97 26.48
C ARG A 72 3.37 23.68 27.83
N ARG A 73 3.06 23.03 28.95
CA ARG A 73 3.36 23.55 30.30
C ARG A 73 4.86 23.58 30.62
N SER A 74 5.67 22.73 29.97
CA SER A 74 7.12 22.64 30.21
C SER A 74 7.97 23.64 29.42
N GLY A 75 7.39 24.39 28.47
CA GLY A 75 8.10 25.42 27.70
C GLY A 75 9.23 24.92 26.77
N ARG A 76 9.38 23.61 26.56
CA ARG A 76 10.39 23.06 25.65
C ARG A 76 9.97 23.22 24.18
N SER A 77 10.52 24.23 23.51
CA SER A 77 10.56 24.28 22.05
C SER A 77 11.54 23.20 21.56
N ALA A 78 11.13 22.39 20.59
CA ALA A 78 11.97 21.39 19.95
C ALA A 78 13.10 22.06 19.15
N ARG A 79 14.21 22.38 19.83
CA ARG A 79 15.52 22.52 19.18
C ARG A 79 16.25 21.20 19.31
N SER A 80 16.74 20.74 18.15
CA SER A 80 17.61 19.58 17.97
C SER A 80 18.70 19.53 19.05
N VAL A 81 18.70 18.45 19.84
CA VAL A 81 19.87 18.04 20.62
C VAL A 81 20.23 16.65 20.14
N ASP A 82 21.34 16.63 19.42
CA ASP A 82 22.14 15.46 19.07
C ASP A 82 22.66 14.78 20.35
N GLY A 83 22.76 13.45 20.34
CA GLY A 83 23.43 12.68 21.41
C GLY A 83 22.55 11.75 22.25
N GLN A 84 22.46 10.50 21.79
CA GLN A 84 22.50 9.26 22.60
C GLN A 84 21.65 9.21 23.90
N HIS A 85 20.34 9.11 23.75
CA HIS A 85 19.52 8.24 24.60
C HIS A 85 18.37 7.67 23.76
N GLN A 86 18.59 6.48 23.19
CA GLN A 86 17.53 5.65 22.62
C GLN A 86 16.63 5.16 23.76
N VAL A 87 15.74 6.03 24.23
CA VAL A 87 14.49 5.55 24.82
C VAL A 87 13.69 5.01 23.64
N GLU A 88 13.49 3.69 23.61
CA GLU A 88 12.59 3.00 22.70
C GLU A 88 11.25 3.75 22.62
N ARG A 89 11.12 4.63 21.63
CA ARG A 89 9.83 5.05 21.11
C ARG A 89 9.26 3.81 20.43
N ARG A 90 8.63 2.94 21.23
CA ARG A 90 7.82 1.83 20.74
C ARG A 90 6.83 2.43 19.76
N SER A 91 7.15 2.26 18.49
CA SER A 91 6.34 2.65 17.36
C SER A 91 5.13 1.74 17.40
N ALA A 92 4.11 2.17 18.13
CA ALA A 92 2.78 1.59 18.03
C ALA A 92 2.40 1.72 16.55
N HIS A 93 2.47 0.59 15.83
CA HIS A 93 2.02 0.46 14.46
C HIS A 93 0.58 0.98 14.38
N TYR A 94 0.40 2.19 13.86
CA TYR A 94 -0.92 2.66 13.49
C TYR A 94 -1.31 1.90 12.22
N LYS A 95 -2.28 0.99 12.38
CA LYS A 95 -3.01 0.34 11.28
C LYS A 95 -3.72 1.47 10.50
N TYR A 96 -3.09 1.98 9.44
CA TYR A 96 -3.64 3.09 8.68
C TYR A 96 -4.94 2.67 7.95
N TYR A 97 -5.95 3.55 8.00
CA TYR A 97 -7.25 3.36 7.34
C TYR A 97 -7.05 3.10 5.85
N LYS A 98 -7.65 2.02 5.34
CA LYS A 98 -7.47 1.59 3.95
C LYS A 98 -8.49 2.35 3.08
N THR A 99 -8.09 2.82 1.90
CA THR A 99 -9.08 3.19 0.87
C THR A 99 -9.88 1.96 0.45
N TRP A 100 -11.07 2.17 -0.12
CA TRP A 100 -11.85 1.06 -0.67
C TRP A 100 -11.12 0.41 -1.86
N TYR A 101 -11.12 -0.92 -1.88
CA TYR A 101 -10.39 -1.69 -2.90
C TYR A 101 -10.92 -1.36 -4.31
N ASN A 102 -10.00 -1.24 -5.27
CA ASN A 102 -10.32 -0.99 -6.68
C ASN A 102 -11.25 0.22 -6.93
N ARG A 103 -11.32 1.18 -5.98
CA ARG A 103 -12.24 2.33 -6.02
C ARG A 103 -13.72 1.92 -6.04
N THR A 104 -14.01 0.68 -5.62
CA THR A 104 -15.36 0.14 -5.58
C THR A 104 -15.82 0.04 -4.13
N ILE A 105 -17.00 0.56 -3.84
CA ILE A 105 -17.62 0.55 -2.51
C ILE A 105 -18.89 -0.31 -2.58
N PRO A 106 -18.82 -1.58 -2.14
CA PRO A 106 -20.01 -2.39 -1.99
C PRO A 106 -20.92 -1.78 -0.92
N TYR A 107 -22.23 -1.73 -1.19
CA TYR A 107 -23.21 -1.18 -0.25
C TYR A 107 -24.47 -2.02 -0.13
N ASP A 108 -25.11 -1.89 1.02
CA ASP A 108 -26.44 -2.43 1.29
C ASP A 108 -27.32 -1.46 2.10
N PHE A 109 -28.62 -1.74 2.17
CA PHE A 109 -29.59 -1.01 2.98
C PHE A 109 -30.11 -1.89 4.10
N ASP A 110 -30.22 -1.35 5.31
CA ASP A 110 -31.04 -2.02 6.34
C ASP A 110 -32.51 -2.03 5.95
N ASN A 111 -33.33 -2.83 6.65
CA ASN A 111 -34.75 -2.96 6.36
C ASN A 111 -35.50 -1.61 6.43
N LYS A 112 -35.11 -0.73 7.37
CA LYS A 112 -35.77 0.57 7.54
C LYS A 112 -35.59 1.49 6.34
N ILE A 113 -34.37 1.55 5.79
CA ILE A 113 -34.07 2.26 4.55
C ILE A 113 -34.65 1.50 3.34
N HIS A 114 -34.54 0.17 3.33
CA HIS A 114 -35.00 -0.67 2.23
C HIS A 114 -36.49 -0.46 1.92
N ASP A 115 -37.32 -0.42 2.97
CA ASP A 115 -38.77 -0.29 2.90
C ASP A 115 -39.23 1.15 2.55
N ARG A 116 -38.32 2.11 2.47
CA ARG A 116 -38.59 3.52 2.14
C ARG A 116 -37.93 3.94 0.83
N PRO A 117 -38.65 3.91 -0.31
CA PRO A 117 -38.10 4.23 -1.61
C PRO A 117 -37.48 5.63 -1.73
N GLU A 118 -38.06 6.63 -1.06
CA GLU A 118 -37.55 8.01 -1.08
C GLU A 118 -36.17 8.10 -0.43
N ASP A 119 -35.98 7.45 0.72
CA ASP A 119 -34.71 7.43 1.45
C ASP A 119 -33.61 6.75 0.62
N ARG A 120 -33.93 5.62 -0.02
CA ARG A 120 -33.03 4.95 -0.97
C ARG A 120 -32.64 5.88 -2.11
N LEU A 121 -33.59 6.60 -2.69
CA LEU A 121 -33.34 7.50 -3.81
C LEU A 121 -32.38 8.63 -3.43
N ARG A 122 -32.51 9.21 -2.22
CA ARG A 122 -31.61 10.26 -1.75
C ARG A 122 -30.17 9.78 -1.58
N ILE A 123 -30.00 8.58 -1.00
CA ILE A 123 -28.70 7.93 -0.85
C ILE A 123 -28.11 7.59 -2.22
N GLN A 124 -28.92 7.04 -3.13
CA GLN A 124 -28.52 6.74 -4.50
C GLN A 124 -28.10 8.00 -5.26
N ASN A 125 -28.84 9.10 -5.14
CA ASN A 125 -28.46 10.38 -5.74
C ASN A 125 -27.11 10.87 -5.22
N ALA A 126 -26.80 10.69 -3.93
CA ALA A 126 -25.52 11.10 -3.35
C ALA A 126 -24.38 10.25 -3.91
N MET A 127 -24.58 8.93 -3.99
CA MET A 127 -23.64 8.01 -4.64
C MET A 127 -23.41 8.40 -6.11
N THR A 128 -24.48 8.68 -6.86
CA THR A 128 -24.40 9.10 -8.27
C THR A 128 -23.67 10.43 -8.45
N ILE A 129 -23.85 11.40 -7.54
CA ILE A 129 -23.08 12.65 -7.57
C ILE A 129 -21.58 12.35 -7.46
N ILE A 130 -21.17 11.53 -6.48
CA ILE A 130 -19.76 11.15 -6.29
C ILE A 130 -19.24 10.38 -7.51
N GLU A 131 -20.01 9.45 -8.06
CA GLU A 131 -19.65 8.68 -9.27
C GLU A 131 -19.48 9.57 -10.51
N SER A 132 -20.29 10.63 -10.63
CA SER A 132 -20.26 11.55 -11.77
C SER A 132 -19.02 12.44 -11.81
N VAL A 133 -18.46 12.75 -10.64
CA VAL A 133 -17.30 13.65 -10.49
C VAL A 133 -16.00 12.90 -10.20
N SER A 134 -16.05 11.57 -10.04
CA SER A 134 -14.90 10.76 -9.66
C SER A 134 -14.86 9.39 -10.35
N CYS A 135 -13.81 8.64 -10.06
CA CYS A 135 -13.58 7.27 -10.50
C CYS A 135 -14.10 6.22 -9.51
N VAL A 136 -14.71 6.64 -8.40
CA VAL A 136 -15.28 5.73 -7.40
C VAL A 136 -16.60 5.16 -7.90
N ARG A 137 -16.89 3.90 -7.60
CA ARG A 137 -18.12 3.21 -8.01
C ARG A 137 -18.79 2.55 -6.82
N PHE A 138 -20.09 2.75 -6.66
CA PHE A 138 -20.91 2.08 -5.66
C PHE A 138 -21.60 0.88 -6.31
N VAL A 139 -21.41 -0.30 -5.72
CA VAL A 139 -22.01 -1.53 -6.24
C VAL A 139 -22.93 -2.13 -5.19
N ARG A 140 -24.07 -2.66 -5.61
CA ARG A 140 -24.91 -3.45 -4.71
C ARG A 140 -24.10 -4.64 -4.23
N ARG A 141 -24.07 -4.82 -2.92
CA ARG A 141 -23.40 -5.96 -2.31
C ARG A 141 -24.07 -7.26 -2.74
N VAL A 142 -23.24 -8.27 -3.01
CA VAL A 142 -23.65 -9.65 -3.26
C VAL A 142 -23.03 -10.56 -2.20
N ASP A 143 -21.70 -10.64 -2.19
CA ASP A 143 -20.91 -11.54 -1.33
C ASP A 143 -19.68 -10.86 -0.70
N GLN A 144 -19.45 -9.57 -1.01
CA GLN A 144 -18.28 -8.85 -0.53
C GLN A 144 -18.27 -8.78 1.01
N ASN A 145 -17.12 -9.11 1.62
CA ASN A 145 -16.93 -9.08 3.07
C ASN A 145 -16.90 -7.64 3.61
N ASP A 146 -16.28 -6.73 2.87
CA ASP A 146 -16.15 -5.30 3.21
C ASP A 146 -17.21 -4.50 2.48
N TYR A 147 -18.08 -3.82 3.23
CA TYR A 147 -19.18 -3.03 2.63
C TYR A 147 -19.71 -1.99 3.61
N ILE A 148 -20.34 -0.96 3.06
CA ILE A 148 -21.12 -0.01 3.84
C ILE A 148 -22.57 -0.49 3.95
N ILE A 149 -23.15 -0.40 5.14
CA ILE A 149 -24.60 -0.59 5.33
C ILE A 149 -25.22 0.74 5.76
N PHE A 150 -26.11 1.27 4.92
CA PHE A 150 -26.85 2.48 5.25
C PHE A 150 -28.03 2.14 6.16
N ARG A 151 -28.20 2.93 7.21
CA ARG A 151 -29.21 2.71 8.25
C ARG A 151 -29.91 4.01 8.64
N SER A 152 -31.17 3.91 9.09
CA SER A 152 -31.90 5.01 9.73
C SER A 152 -32.37 4.57 11.13
N GLY A 153 -31.45 3.99 11.90
CA GLY A 153 -31.75 3.37 13.19
C GLY A 153 -31.91 4.38 14.33
N GLU A 154 -31.20 5.50 14.24
CA GLU A 154 -30.98 6.49 15.30
C GLU A 154 -31.14 7.92 14.75
N ASP A 155 -31.56 8.86 15.60
CA ASP A 155 -31.76 10.28 15.27
C ASP A 155 -30.41 11.06 15.25
N SER A 156 -29.43 10.53 14.53
CA SER A 156 -28.12 11.17 14.34
C SER A 156 -27.57 10.91 12.93
N CYS A 157 -26.64 11.74 12.49
CA CYS A 157 -25.87 11.54 11.26
C CYS A 157 -24.45 11.18 11.69
N HIS A 158 -23.97 9.99 11.33
CA HIS A 158 -22.61 9.59 11.67
C HIS A 158 -22.08 8.47 10.79
N SER A 159 -20.76 8.42 10.71
CA SER A 159 -20.04 7.45 9.90
C SER A 159 -18.66 7.17 10.48
N LYS A 160 -18.06 6.05 10.07
CA LYS A 160 -16.65 5.75 10.37
C LYS A 160 -15.79 6.28 9.24
N VAL A 161 -14.53 6.63 9.52
CA VAL A 161 -13.64 7.16 8.48
C VAL A 161 -12.89 6.04 7.73
N GLY A 162 -13.09 5.96 6.41
CA GLY A 162 -12.41 5.01 5.52
C GLY A 162 -12.89 3.56 5.65
N ARG A 163 -12.20 2.63 4.97
CA ARG A 163 -12.52 1.20 5.02
C ARG A 163 -11.84 0.52 6.20
N LEU A 164 -12.64 -0.11 7.05
CA LEU A 164 -12.17 -0.79 8.29
C LEU A 164 -12.17 -2.31 8.21
N GLY A 165 -12.78 -2.87 7.17
CA GLY A 165 -13.01 -4.30 7.03
C GLY A 165 -14.35 -4.75 7.62
N GLY A 166 -14.99 -5.72 6.98
CA GLY A 166 -16.32 -6.19 7.36
C GLY A 166 -17.45 -5.20 7.06
N ALA A 167 -18.60 -5.42 7.70
CA ALA A 167 -19.74 -4.52 7.65
C ALA A 167 -19.48 -3.25 8.47
N GLN A 168 -19.55 -2.07 7.86
CA GLN A 168 -19.48 -0.79 8.57
C GLN A 168 -20.71 0.07 8.29
N GLU A 169 -21.25 0.72 9.34
CA GLU A 169 -22.47 1.51 9.20
C GLU A 169 -22.21 2.94 8.74
N VAL A 170 -23.15 3.44 7.95
CA VAL A 170 -23.38 4.86 7.71
C VAL A 170 -24.79 5.15 8.20
N ASN A 171 -24.92 5.81 9.36
CA ASN A 171 -26.22 6.10 9.95
C ASN A 171 -26.72 7.45 9.47
N LEU A 172 -27.89 7.43 8.85
CA LEU A 172 -28.62 8.57 8.31
C LEU A 172 -29.99 8.60 8.97
N GLY A 173 -30.09 9.26 10.12
CA GLY A 173 -31.37 9.51 10.78
C GLY A 173 -32.35 10.30 9.89
N PRO A 174 -33.63 10.42 10.29
CA PRO A 174 -34.66 11.05 9.49
C PRO A 174 -34.30 12.46 9.00
N ASP A 175 -33.73 13.30 9.87
CA ASP A 175 -33.34 14.66 9.52
C ASP A 175 -32.12 14.72 8.60
N CYS A 176 -31.21 13.74 8.67
CA CYS A 176 -30.04 13.64 7.80
C CYS A 176 -30.49 13.45 6.34
N LEU A 177 -31.51 12.63 6.13
CA LEU A 177 -32.04 12.32 4.81
C LEU A 177 -32.74 13.53 4.19
N HIS A 178 -33.13 14.56 4.95
CA HIS A 178 -33.71 15.77 4.39
C HIS A 178 -32.72 16.64 3.60
N SER A 179 -31.41 16.49 3.84
CA SER A 179 -30.36 17.27 3.17
C SER A 179 -29.44 16.39 2.33
N GLN A 180 -29.39 16.67 1.02
CA GLN A 180 -28.50 15.96 0.11
C GLN A 180 -27.02 16.12 0.50
N GLY A 181 -26.63 17.29 1.01
CA GLY A 181 -25.26 17.54 1.44
C GLY A 181 -24.88 16.80 2.73
N VAL A 182 -25.82 16.58 3.65
CA VAL A 182 -25.55 15.76 4.84
C VAL A 182 -25.32 14.31 4.45
N VAL A 183 -26.12 13.76 3.52
CA VAL A 183 -25.90 12.40 3.01
C VAL A 183 -24.53 12.28 2.32
N LEU A 184 -24.14 13.26 1.51
CA LEU A 184 -22.82 13.31 0.88
C LEU A 184 -21.69 13.34 1.92
N HIS A 185 -21.83 14.18 2.94
CA HIS A 185 -20.85 14.33 4.03
C HIS A 185 -20.56 12.99 4.74
N GLU A 186 -21.60 12.25 5.12
CA GLU A 186 -21.45 10.94 5.79
C GLU A 186 -20.81 9.86 4.89
N ILE A 187 -21.12 9.91 3.58
CA ILE A 187 -20.47 9.04 2.60
C ILE A 187 -18.99 9.41 2.45
N LEU A 188 -18.65 10.70 2.45
CA LEU A 188 -17.26 11.16 2.39
C LEU A 188 -16.45 10.67 3.61
N HIS A 189 -17.04 10.67 4.81
CA HIS A 189 -16.41 10.00 5.96
C HIS A 189 -16.10 8.53 5.66
N ALA A 190 -17.10 7.75 5.21
CA ALA A 190 -16.89 6.35 4.86
C ALA A 190 -15.82 6.16 3.76
N MET A 191 -15.65 7.14 2.87
CA MET A 191 -14.62 7.16 1.83
C MET A 191 -13.22 7.48 2.33
N GLY A 192 -13.06 8.03 3.55
CA GLY A 192 -11.76 8.34 4.16
C GLY A 192 -11.52 9.81 4.46
N PHE A 193 -12.55 10.66 4.37
CA PHE A 193 -12.42 12.09 4.64
C PHE A 193 -12.65 12.42 6.12
N TRP A 194 -11.79 13.26 6.66
CA TRP A 194 -11.95 13.90 7.95
C TRP A 194 -12.47 15.31 7.75
N HIS A 195 -12.81 16.00 8.85
CA HIS A 195 -13.21 17.39 8.75
C HIS A 195 -12.07 18.33 8.33
N GLU A 196 -12.44 19.37 7.59
CA GLU A 196 -11.50 20.37 7.08
C GLU A 196 -10.92 21.23 8.22
N GLN A 197 -11.72 21.57 9.25
CA GLN A 197 -11.22 22.34 10.40
C GLN A 197 -10.26 21.55 11.29
N SER A 198 -10.12 20.26 11.07
CA SER A 198 -9.20 19.39 11.81
C SER A 198 -7.87 19.16 11.10
N ARG A 199 -7.65 19.79 9.94
CA ARG A 199 -6.36 19.78 9.24
C ARG A 199 -5.23 20.29 10.15
N MET A 200 -4.03 19.76 9.97
CA MET A 200 -2.87 20.17 10.78
C MET A 200 -2.45 21.63 10.55
N ASP A 201 -2.64 22.16 9.34
CA ASP A 201 -2.34 23.53 8.96
C ASP A 201 -3.51 24.49 9.21
N ARG A 202 -4.63 24.03 9.80
CA ARG A 202 -5.86 24.83 9.93
C ARG A 202 -5.64 26.15 10.69
N ASP A 203 -4.71 26.18 11.65
CA ASP A 203 -4.40 27.38 12.42
C ASP A 203 -3.77 28.50 11.55
N ASP A 204 -3.34 28.23 10.32
CA ASP A 204 -2.92 29.26 9.35
C ASP A 204 -4.11 29.95 8.66
N TYR A 205 -5.30 29.35 8.74
CA TYR A 205 -6.49 29.75 7.97
C TYR A 205 -7.67 30.18 8.84
N VAL A 206 -7.86 29.53 9.99
CA VAL A 206 -8.93 29.82 10.95
C VAL A 206 -8.35 30.02 12.35
N GLU A 207 -9.02 30.84 13.13
CA GLU A 207 -8.80 31.00 14.56
C GLU A 207 -9.95 30.32 15.31
N VAL A 208 -9.60 29.40 16.21
CA VAL A 208 -10.57 28.77 17.11
C VAL A 208 -10.75 29.64 18.35
N LEU A 209 -11.96 30.19 18.51
CA LEU A 209 -12.35 31.00 19.66
C LEU A 209 -12.85 30.10 20.80
N TRP A 210 -11.91 29.48 21.51
CA TRP A 210 -12.19 28.47 22.55
C TRP A 210 -13.19 28.91 23.63
N ASN A 211 -13.20 30.20 24.00
CA ASN A 211 -14.13 30.74 24.98
C ASN A 211 -15.59 30.76 24.50
N ASN A 212 -15.80 30.66 23.20
CA ASN A 212 -17.12 30.66 22.58
C ASN A 212 -17.67 29.24 22.39
N ILE A 213 -16.87 28.20 22.66
CA ILE A 213 -17.24 26.79 22.50
C ILE A 213 -17.65 26.20 23.84
N GLU A 214 -18.68 25.36 23.87
CA GLU A 214 -18.99 24.55 25.03
C GLU A 214 -17.82 23.65 25.43
N LYS A 215 -17.46 23.66 26.71
CA LYS A 215 -16.24 23.00 27.23
C LYS A 215 -16.14 21.52 26.87
N ASP A 216 -17.26 20.81 26.89
CA ASP A 216 -17.32 19.37 26.59
C ASP A 216 -17.06 19.07 25.10
N HIS A 217 -17.16 20.09 24.23
CA HIS A 217 -16.96 20.00 22.79
C HIS A 217 -15.61 20.50 22.30
N TRP A 218 -14.75 21.03 23.18
CA TRP A 218 -13.38 21.42 22.81
C TRP A 218 -12.61 20.31 22.06
N PRO A 219 -12.68 19.03 22.48
CA PRO A 219 -12.11 17.90 21.74
C PRO A 219 -12.42 17.82 20.24
N ASN A 220 -13.57 18.34 19.80
CA ASN A 220 -14.02 18.31 18.41
C ASN A 220 -13.30 19.33 17.51
N PHE A 221 -12.47 20.18 18.12
CA PHE A 221 -11.69 21.23 17.45
C PHE A 221 -10.19 20.97 17.55
N ASP A 222 -9.73 19.80 17.97
CA ASP A 222 -8.30 19.52 17.97
C ASP A 222 -7.77 19.31 16.54
N ALA A 223 -6.67 19.98 16.19
CA ALA A 223 -5.96 19.70 14.95
C ALA A 223 -5.31 18.30 15.02
N ARG A 224 -5.39 17.54 13.92
CA ARG A 224 -4.83 16.18 13.85
C ARG A 224 -3.30 16.23 13.69
N ASP A 225 -2.61 15.28 14.33
CA ASP A 225 -1.19 15.00 14.02
C ASP A 225 -1.15 14.08 12.81
N PRO A 226 -0.35 14.40 11.78
CA PRO A 226 -0.41 13.66 10.53
C PRO A 226 0.11 12.23 10.69
N PRO A 227 -0.58 11.23 10.11
CA PRO A 227 0.11 10.04 9.63
C PRO A 227 1.01 10.45 8.45
N GLU A 228 2.26 9.99 8.43
CA GLU A 228 3.35 10.51 7.58
C GLU A 228 3.05 10.57 6.05
N ASP A 229 2.04 9.83 5.57
CA ASP A 229 1.78 9.63 4.13
C ASP A 229 0.44 10.17 3.57
N LEU A 230 -0.66 10.20 4.34
CA LEU A 230 -1.99 10.57 3.82
C LEU A 230 -2.27 12.08 3.86
N ASP A 231 -1.79 12.78 4.90
CA ASP A 231 -2.00 14.23 4.99
C ASP A 231 -1.13 15.02 3.99
N ARG A 232 -0.06 14.43 3.42
CA ARG A 232 0.71 15.08 2.34
C ARG A 232 -0.15 15.39 1.11
N ILE A 233 -1.02 14.46 0.71
CA ILE A 233 -1.91 14.65 -0.46
C ILE A 233 -2.91 15.79 -0.21
N PHE A 234 -3.39 15.96 1.04
CA PHE A 234 -4.36 16.99 1.38
C PHE A 234 -3.72 18.36 1.67
N LEU A 235 -2.47 18.39 2.16
CA LEU A 235 -1.71 19.62 2.38
C LEU A 235 -1.17 20.23 1.07
N GLU A 236 -1.01 19.41 0.02
CA GLU A 236 -0.72 19.90 -1.33
C GLU A 236 -1.91 20.64 -1.96
N LEU A 237 -3.12 20.51 -1.39
CA LEU A 237 -4.32 21.21 -1.82
C LEU A 237 -4.69 22.36 -0.84
N PRO A 238 -5.17 23.51 -1.36
CA PRO A 238 -5.54 24.66 -0.51
C PRO A 238 -6.57 24.30 0.56
N TYR A 239 -6.51 25.00 1.69
CA TYR A 239 -7.55 24.95 2.71
C TYR A 239 -8.87 25.47 2.15
N ASP A 240 -9.96 24.71 2.35
CA ASP A 240 -11.24 25.00 1.74
C ASP A 240 -12.33 25.35 2.77
N TYR A 241 -12.53 26.65 3.00
CA TYR A 241 -13.60 27.16 3.86
C TYR A 241 -15.02 26.74 3.40
N GLY A 242 -15.20 26.43 2.11
CA GLY A 242 -16.48 26.01 1.54
C GLY A 242 -16.64 24.50 1.43
N SER A 243 -15.71 23.72 1.98
CA SER A 243 -15.78 22.25 1.95
C SER A 243 -17.04 21.77 2.66
N ILE A 244 -17.68 20.74 2.10
CA ILE A 244 -18.80 20.06 2.75
C ILE A 244 -18.36 19.36 4.07
N MET A 245 -17.06 19.13 4.22
CA MET A 245 -16.43 18.57 5.42
C MET A 245 -15.98 19.66 6.40
N HIS A 246 -16.33 20.94 6.18
CA HIS A 246 -16.02 22.01 7.12
C HIS A 246 -17.20 22.21 8.09
N TYR A 247 -16.90 22.46 9.37
CA TYR A 247 -17.88 22.96 10.35
C TYR A 247 -18.41 24.35 10.01
N SER A 248 -19.60 24.66 10.51
CA SER A 248 -20.06 26.04 10.58
C SER A 248 -19.18 26.83 11.55
N ASN A 249 -19.13 28.16 11.36
CA ASN A 249 -18.50 29.06 12.32
C ASN A 249 -19.26 29.17 13.65
N THR A 250 -20.43 28.55 13.78
CA THR A 250 -21.26 28.53 14.99
C THR A 250 -21.44 27.13 15.61
N THR A 251 -20.75 26.10 15.08
CA THR A 251 -20.87 24.73 15.57
C THR A 251 -20.40 24.62 17.04
N PHE A 252 -21.21 24.02 17.92
CA PHE A 252 -20.95 23.88 19.37
C PHE A 252 -20.72 25.19 20.15
N LEU A 253 -21.32 26.31 19.71
CA LEU A 253 -21.31 27.55 20.48
C LEU A 253 -21.96 27.36 21.85
N ASN A 254 -21.34 27.93 22.88
CA ASN A 254 -22.00 28.05 24.17
C ASN A 254 -23.12 29.10 24.12
N GLU A 255 -24.05 29.01 25.08
CA GLU A 255 -25.22 29.89 25.12
C GLU A 255 -24.90 31.39 25.10
N HIS A 256 -23.77 31.80 25.69
CA HIS A 256 -23.38 33.21 25.74
C HIS A 256 -23.03 33.71 24.34
N ALA A 257 -22.11 33.02 23.66
CA ALA A 257 -21.69 33.37 22.32
C ALA A 257 -22.85 33.25 21.30
N LEU A 258 -23.76 32.29 21.50
CA LEU A 258 -24.96 32.19 20.68
C LEU A 258 -25.88 33.43 20.83
N ARG A 259 -26.07 33.94 22.05
CA ARG A 259 -26.88 35.15 22.31
C ARG A 259 -26.26 36.41 21.71
N ASP A 260 -24.94 36.51 21.73
CA ASP A 260 -24.20 37.66 21.19
C ASP A 260 -24.01 37.59 19.67
N ASN A 261 -24.53 36.55 19.02
CA ASN A 261 -24.35 36.29 17.60
C ASN A 261 -22.86 36.22 17.19
N ASP A 262 -22.08 35.62 18.09
CA ASP A 262 -20.64 35.43 17.98
C ASP A 262 -20.31 34.13 17.19
N VAL A 263 -19.02 33.89 16.94
CA VAL A 263 -18.54 32.69 16.22
C VAL A 263 -17.51 31.91 17.04
N CYS A 264 -17.36 30.61 16.78
CA CYS A 264 -16.32 29.75 17.34
C CYS A 264 -15.15 29.52 16.39
N LEU A 265 -15.38 29.61 15.08
CA LEU A 265 -14.34 29.52 14.04
C LEU A 265 -14.31 30.81 13.25
N LYS A 266 -13.27 31.60 13.42
CA LYS A 266 -13.10 32.87 12.72
C LYS A 266 -12.12 32.69 11.56
N PRO A 267 -12.50 32.96 10.30
CA PRO A 267 -11.55 32.92 9.19
C PRO A 267 -10.54 34.07 9.34
N LYS A 268 -9.25 33.77 9.12
CA LYS A 268 -8.17 34.78 9.18
C LYS A 268 -8.07 35.64 7.92
N LYS A 269 -8.74 35.22 6.85
CA LYS A 269 -8.84 35.93 5.57
C LYS A 269 -10.30 36.19 5.25
N GLU A 270 -10.56 37.25 4.49
CA GLU A 270 -11.91 37.48 3.95
C GLU A 270 -12.32 36.31 3.06
N LEU A 271 -13.54 35.81 3.27
CA LEU A 271 -14.09 34.72 2.48
C LEU A 271 -14.44 35.23 1.08
N GLN A 272 -14.19 34.38 0.08
CA GLN A 272 -14.61 34.68 -1.28
C GLN A 272 -16.13 34.81 -1.37
N LYS A 273 -16.62 35.64 -2.30
CA LYS A 273 -18.06 35.89 -2.47
C LYS A 273 -18.80 34.57 -2.74
N GLY A 274 -19.78 34.24 -1.90
CA GLY A 274 -20.59 33.02 -2.01
C GLY A 274 -20.03 31.80 -1.27
N VAL A 275 -18.85 31.91 -0.64
CA VAL A 275 -18.31 30.86 0.23
C VAL A 275 -18.90 31.00 1.63
N VAL A 276 -19.51 29.92 2.12
CA VAL A 276 -20.11 29.84 3.45
C VAL A 276 -19.52 28.63 4.17
N MET A 277 -18.91 28.87 5.34
CA MET A 277 -18.41 27.80 6.20
C MET A 277 -19.58 26.99 6.74
N GLY A 278 -19.47 25.65 6.72
CA GLY A 278 -20.55 24.77 7.16
C GLY A 278 -21.66 24.55 6.15
N GLN A 279 -21.47 24.94 4.89
CA GLN A 279 -22.45 24.66 3.83
C GLN A 279 -22.75 23.15 3.71
N ARG A 280 -24.00 22.83 3.35
CA ARG A 280 -24.48 21.46 3.10
C ARG A 280 -25.29 21.41 1.79
N ASP A 281 -24.90 22.22 0.82
CA ASP A 281 -25.54 22.32 -0.49
C ASP A 281 -24.96 21.29 -1.48
N GLY A 282 -23.66 20.99 -1.39
CA GLY A 282 -22.99 20.01 -2.24
C GLY A 282 -21.46 20.00 -2.11
N LEU A 283 -20.81 19.18 -2.93
CA LEU A 283 -19.34 19.08 -2.96
C LEU A 283 -18.72 20.37 -3.52
N SER A 284 -17.71 20.90 -2.84
CA SER A 284 -16.89 21.98 -3.39
C SER A 284 -15.98 21.48 -4.52
N GLN A 285 -15.36 22.39 -5.28
CA GLN A 285 -14.33 22.00 -6.26
C GLN A 285 -13.13 21.33 -5.59
N THR A 286 -12.76 21.77 -4.39
CA THR A 286 -11.65 21.20 -3.64
C THR A 286 -12.03 19.83 -3.07
N ASP A 287 -13.27 19.62 -2.62
CA ASP A 287 -13.76 18.29 -2.21
C ASP A 287 -13.64 17.29 -3.37
N ILE A 288 -14.08 17.70 -4.57
CA ILE A 288 -13.94 16.88 -5.78
C ILE A 288 -12.47 16.59 -6.07
N ALA A 289 -11.59 17.59 -6.03
CA ALA A 289 -10.16 17.41 -6.24
C ALA A 289 -9.54 16.45 -5.21
N LYS A 290 -9.94 16.55 -3.94
CA LYS A 290 -9.50 15.68 -2.85
C LYS A 290 -9.99 14.24 -3.03
N ILE A 291 -11.24 14.03 -3.46
CA ILE A 291 -11.78 12.71 -3.83
C ILE A 291 -10.95 12.12 -4.98
N LYS A 292 -10.69 12.91 -6.03
CA LYS A 292 -9.88 12.48 -7.16
C LYS A 292 -8.44 12.16 -6.77
N ALA A 293 -7.83 12.94 -5.89
CA ALA A 293 -6.47 12.70 -5.41
C ALA A 293 -6.40 11.44 -4.55
N LEU A 294 -7.29 11.29 -3.57
CA LEU A 294 -7.34 10.13 -2.67
C LEU A 294 -7.56 8.83 -3.43
N TYR A 295 -8.46 8.81 -4.41
CA TYR A 295 -8.78 7.63 -5.24
C TYR A 295 -7.97 7.56 -6.54
N ARG A 296 -7.05 8.51 -6.77
CA ARG A 296 -6.19 8.60 -7.96
C ARG A 296 -7.00 8.55 -9.27
N CYS A 297 -8.04 9.37 -9.34
CA CYS A 297 -8.99 9.42 -10.45
C CYS A 297 -8.48 10.14 -11.69
N ASP A 298 -7.41 10.93 -11.57
CA ASP A 298 -6.70 11.49 -12.71
C ASP A 298 -5.91 10.39 -13.41
N ILE A 299 -6.64 9.68 -14.25
CA ILE A 299 -6.13 8.77 -15.27
C ILE A 299 -5.22 9.59 -16.19
N ARG A 300 -3.93 9.26 -16.21
CA ARG A 300 -3.06 9.56 -17.35
C ARG A 300 -3.32 8.50 -18.41
N ASN A 301 -3.47 8.92 -19.68
CA ASN A 301 -3.22 7.99 -20.77
C ASN A 301 -1.83 7.38 -20.57
N CYS A 302 -1.67 6.12 -20.93
CA CYS A 302 -0.35 5.51 -20.85
C CYS A 302 0.61 6.23 -21.81
N SER A 303 1.90 6.23 -21.47
CA SER A 303 2.92 6.67 -22.41
C SER A 303 2.89 5.78 -23.66
N GLN A 304 3.45 6.25 -24.77
CA GLN A 304 3.69 5.39 -25.93
C GLN A 304 4.42 4.11 -25.45
N PRO A 305 3.91 2.91 -25.75
CA PRO A 305 4.57 1.68 -25.34
C PRO A 305 5.95 1.58 -25.99
N PRO A 306 6.98 1.07 -25.29
CA PRO A 306 8.29 0.88 -25.89
C PRO A 306 8.23 -0.14 -27.03
N GLN A 307 8.94 0.15 -28.11
CA GLN A 307 9.07 -0.80 -29.21
C GLN A 307 10.10 -1.89 -28.82
N PRO A 308 9.75 -3.19 -28.92
CA PRO A 308 10.72 -4.25 -28.67
C PRO A 308 11.77 -4.30 -29.77
N GLU A 309 13.00 -4.66 -29.42
CA GLU A 309 14.02 -5.01 -30.41
C GLU A 309 13.59 -6.30 -31.13
N ASN A 310 13.73 -6.35 -32.46
CA ASN A 310 13.29 -7.48 -33.30
C ASN A 310 11.78 -7.79 -33.16
N GLY A 311 10.97 -6.75 -33.05
CA GLY A 311 9.52 -6.86 -33.05
C GLY A 311 8.80 -5.53 -33.26
N THR A 312 7.48 -5.61 -33.20
CA THR A 312 6.54 -4.51 -33.45
C THR A 312 5.47 -4.46 -32.37
N VAL A 313 4.91 -3.27 -32.16
CA VAL A 313 3.78 -3.03 -31.26
C VAL A 313 2.68 -2.28 -32.01
N ASP A 314 1.49 -2.86 -32.04
CA ASP A 314 0.31 -2.25 -32.66
C ASP A 314 -0.39 -1.32 -31.65
N VAL A 315 -0.38 -0.01 -31.94
CA VAL A 315 -0.91 1.02 -31.05
C VAL A 315 -2.04 1.78 -31.73
N ILE A 316 -3.27 1.46 -31.36
CA ILE A 316 -4.49 2.16 -31.83
C ILE A 316 -4.81 3.36 -30.92
N SER A 317 -4.65 3.18 -29.60
CA SER A 317 -4.89 4.20 -28.58
C SER A 317 -4.02 3.96 -27.35
N THR A 318 -3.71 5.02 -26.60
CA THR A 318 -3.06 4.95 -25.29
C THR A 318 -4.00 5.32 -24.14
N SER A 319 -5.29 5.47 -24.44
CA SER A 319 -6.33 5.70 -23.43
C SER A 319 -6.40 4.54 -22.44
N VAL A 320 -6.84 4.80 -21.22
CA VAL A 320 -7.08 3.71 -20.25
C VAL A 320 -8.05 2.69 -20.81
N SER A 321 -7.78 1.43 -20.46
CA SER A 321 -8.42 0.23 -21.00
C SER A 321 -8.13 -0.05 -22.47
N ALA A 322 -7.32 0.76 -23.17
CA ALA A 322 -6.79 0.38 -24.47
C ALA A 322 -5.84 -0.82 -24.32
N THR A 323 -5.86 -1.70 -25.31
CA THR A 323 -4.96 -2.84 -25.41
C THR A 323 -4.01 -2.62 -26.58
N VAL A 324 -2.73 -2.92 -26.37
CA VAL A 324 -1.69 -2.93 -27.42
C VAL A 324 -1.17 -4.35 -27.61
N HIS A 325 -0.82 -4.70 -28.84
CA HIS A 325 -0.42 -6.04 -29.24
C HIS A 325 1.05 -6.07 -29.66
N TYR A 326 1.84 -6.96 -29.09
CA TYR A 326 3.26 -7.15 -29.43
C TYR A 326 3.45 -8.39 -30.30
N THR A 327 4.21 -8.22 -31.38
CA THR A 327 4.57 -9.29 -32.31
C THR A 327 6.06 -9.28 -32.57
N CYS A 328 6.73 -10.43 -32.46
CA CYS A 328 8.14 -10.55 -32.81
C CYS A 328 8.34 -10.79 -34.30
N ASP A 329 9.49 -10.35 -34.80
CA ASP A 329 9.92 -10.60 -36.17
C ASP A 329 10.16 -12.12 -36.40
N PRO A 330 10.09 -12.60 -37.66
CA PRO A 330 10.37 -14.00 -37.96
C PRO A 330 11.75 -14.44 -37.44
N GLY A 331 11.80 -15.60 -36.76
CA GLY A 331 13.02 -16.10 -36.11
C GLY A 331 13.18 -15.66 -34.65
N PHE A 332 12.20 -14.96 -34.08
CA PHE A 332 12.17 -14.56 -32.67
C PHE A 332 10.89 -15.03 -31.98
N THR A 333 11.00 -15.34 -30.68
CA THR A 333 9.87 -15.69 -29.81
C THR A 333 9.66 -14.62 -28.76
N LEU A 334 8.39 -14.27 -28.56
CA LEU A 334 7.97 -13.31 -27.55
C LEU A 334 8.06 -13.92 -26.15
N VAL A 335 8.78 -13.26 -25.25
CA VAL A 335 8.86 -13.54 -23.82
C VAL A 335 8.16 -12.41 -23.06
N GLY A 336 7.16 -12.75 -22.25
CA GLY A 336 6.25 -11.84 -21.56
C GLY A 336 4.90 -11.67 -22.28
N ALA A 337 4.07 -10.76 -21.76
CA ALA A 337 2.70 -10.55 -22.24
C ALA A 337 2.63 -10.10 -23.71
N ARG A 338 1.88 -10.86 -24.52
CA ARG A 338 1.50 -10.48 -25.89
C ARG A 338 0.63 -9.23 -25.94
N ASP A 339 -0.34 -9.14 -25.04
CA ASP A 339 -1.28 -8.05 -24.95
C ASP A 339 -1.06 -7.27 -23.66
N ARG A 340 -0.90 -5.96 -23.75
CA ARG A 340 -0.78 -5.07 -22.59
C ARG A 340 -1.93 -4.08 -22.55
N VAL A 341 -2.52 -3.91 -21.38
CA VAL A 341 -3.68 -3.03 -21.17
C VAL A 341 -3.24 -1.77 -20.44
N CYS A 342 -3.66 -0.60 -20.93
CA CYS A 342 -3.40 0.64 -20.24
C CYS A 342 -4.23 0.72 -18.95
N ARG A 343 -3.57 0.72 -17.80
CA ARG A 343 -4.26 0.74 -16.50
C ARG A 343 -4.59 2.16 -16.08
N SER A 344 -5.55 2.29 -15.18
CA SER A 344 -6.02 3.57 -14.64
C SER A 344 -4.98 4.36 -13.83
N ASN A 345 -3.78 3.80 -13.62
CA ASN A 345 -2.61 4.46 -13.05
C ASN A 345 -1.69 5.12 -14.10
N GLY A 346 -2.03 5.04 -15.39
CA GLY A 346 -1.21 5.58 -16.48
C GLY A 346 -0.01 4.71 -16.88
N HIS A 347 0.01 3.44 -16.46
CA HIS A 347 1.03 2.47 -16.84
C HIS A 347 0.40 1.25 -17.52
N TRP A 348 1.09 0.74 -18.54
CA TRP A 348 0.73 -0.53 -19.17
C TRP A 348 0.77 -1.68 -18.14
N SER A 349 -0.10 -2.66 -18.30
CA SER A 349 -0.08 -3.90 -17.51
C SER A 349 1.20 -4.70 -17.78
N GLY A 350 1.64 -5.45 -16.79
CA GLY A 350 2.87 -6.25 -16.87
C GLY A 350 4.12 -5.46 -17.24
N GLU A 351 5.17 -6.20 -17.56
CA GLU A 351 6.43 -5.65 -18.08
C GLU A 351 6.39 -5.55 -19.61
N THR A 352 7.35 -4.84 -20.19
CA THR A 352 7.48 -4.81 -21.65
C THR A 352 8.03 -6.16 -22.12
N PRO A 353 7.34 -6.86 -23.04
CA PRO A 353 7.82 -8.14 -23.52
C PRO A 353 9.07 -7.95 -24.38
N VAL A 354 9.87 -9.01 -24.50
CA VAL A 354 11.12 -9.03 -25.24
C VAL A 354 11.07 -10.12 -26.31
N CYS A 355 11.65 -9.86 -27.47
CA CYS A 355 11.79 -10.85 -28.55
C CYS A 355 13.16 -11.50 -28.48
N LEU A 356 13.21 -12.77 -28.12
CA LEU A 356 14.44 -13.56 -28.07
C LEU A 356 14.61 -14.39 -29.33
N ALA A 357 15.83 -14.46 -29.86
CA ALA A 357 16.15 -15.23 -31.06
C ALA A 357 15.85 -16.73 -30.85
N THR A 358 15.17 -17.35 -31.80
CA THR A 358 14.85 -18.80 -31.84
C THR A 358 15.41 -19.53 -33.04
N ASP A 359 16.03 -18.80 -33.96
CA ASP A 359 16.83 -19.34 -35.06
C ASP A 359 18.23 -19.78 -34.62
N LYS A 360 18.67 -19.39 -33.42
CA LYS A 360 19.91 -19.84 -32.80
C LYS A 360 19.69 -21.10 -31.99
N THR A 361 20.52 -22.10 -32.24
CA THR A 361 20.64 -23.28 -31.39
C THR A 361 21.82 -23.11 -30.42
N PRO A 362 21.66 -23.47 -29.14
CA PRO A 362 20.47 -24.08 -28.54
C PRO A 362 19.29 -23.14 -28.22
N LEU A 363 18.08 -23.67 -28.41
CA LEU A 363 16.80 -22.99 -28.15
C LEU A 363 16.57 -22.81 -26.63
N PHE A 364 15.91 -21.73 -26.24
CA PHE A 364 15.40 -21.56 -24.87
C PHE A 364 13.97 -22.12 -24.72
N HIS A 365 13.62 -22.55 -23.52
CA HIS A 365 12.28 -22.96 -23.13
C HIS A 365 11.64 -21.85 -22.29
N TYR A 366 10.41 -21.47 -22.61
CA TYR A 366 9.63 -20.47 -21.89
C TYR A 366 8.25 -21.00 -21.55
N CYS A 367 7.82 -20.82 -20.30
CA CYS A 367 6.49 -21.15 -19.82
C CYS A 367 5.94 -20.03 -18.94
N ASP A 368 4.90 -19.37 -19.46
CA ASP A 368 4.15 -18.27 -18.83
C ASP A 368 2.80 -18.73 -18.24
N PHE A 369 2.48 -20.02 -18.35
CA PHE A 369 1.25 -20.65 -17.86
C PHE A 369 -0.09 -20.09 -18.36
N GLU A 370 -0.09 -19.13 -19.30
CA GLU A 370 -1.30 -18.48 -19.82
C GLU A 370 -2.21 -19.39 -20.65
N ARG A 371 -1.72 -20.57 -21.06
CA ARG A 371 -2.48 -21.58 -21.79
C ARG A 371 -2.48 -22.91 -21.04
N PRO A 372 -3.38 -23.12 -20.08
CA PRO A 372 -3.46 -24.38 -19.32
C PRO A 372 -3.66 -25.62 -20.20
N SER A 373 -4.23 -25.47 -21.39
CA SER A 373 -4.38 -26.54 -22.39
C SER A 373 -3.04 -27.04 -22.97
N HIS A 374 -1.92 -26.36 -22.71
CA HIS A 374 -0.58 -26.74 -23.17
C HIS A 374 0.17 -27.65 -22.18
N ASN A 375 -0.53 -28.30 -21.23
CA ASN A 375 0.03 -29.32 -20.35
C ASN A 375 1.33 -28.88 -19.64
N LEU A 376 1.26 -27.78 -18.87
CA LEU A 376 2.38 -27.20 -18.11
C LEU A 376 3.64 -26.93 -18.96
N CYS A 377 3.47 -26.65 -20.26
CA CYS A 377 4.56 -26.43 -21.22
C CYS A 377 5.58 -27.59 -21.27
N GLY A 378 5.16 -28.82 -20.96
CA GLY A 378 6.03 -30.00 -20.89
C GLY A 378 6.66 -30.27 -19.52
N TRP A 379 6.49 -29.37 -18.55
CA TRP A 379 6.80 -29.70 -17.15
C TRP A 379 5.81 -30.74 -16.63
N ILE A 380 6.24 -31.54 -15.66
CA ILE A 380 5.43 -32.61 -15.07
C ILE A 380 5.33 -32.44 -13.56
N GLN A 381 4.15 -32.73 -13.03
CA GLN A 381 3.94 -32.89 -11.60
C GLN A 381 4.62 -34.19 -11.14
N ALA A 382 5.36 -34.13 -10.03
CA ALA A 382 5.80 -35.34 -9.36
C ALA A 382 4.57 -36.11 -8.82
N ASN A 383 4.67 -37.44 -8.78
CA ASN A 383 3.59 -38.29 -8.24
C ASN A 383 3.96 -38.94 -6.90
N ASP A 384 5.19 -38.71 -6.45
CA ASP A 384 5.82 -39.24 -5.25
C ASP A 384 6.03 -38.14 -4.19
N ASP A 385 5.22 -37.08 -4.25
CA ASP A 385 5.19 -35.99 -3.28
C ASP A 385 3.82 -35.88 -2.59
N ASP A 386 3.67 -34.85 -1.77
CA ASP A 386 2.51 -34.70 -0.90
C ASP A 386 1.39 -33.86 -1.52
N LEU A 387 1.73 -32.88 -2.34
CA LEU A 387 0.87 -31.81 -2.83
C LEU A 387 1.12 -31.58 -4.32
N ASN A 388 0.13 -31.03 -5.02
CA ASN A 388 0.31 -30.65 -6.41
C ASN A 388 0.37 -29.13 -6.59
N TRP A 389 1.14 -28.68 -7.59
CA TRP A 389 1.00 -27.32 -8.11
C TRP A 389 -0.31 -27.22 -8.87
N THR A 390 -1.00 -26.11 -8.68
CA THR A 390 -2.33 -25.86 -9.24
C THR A 390 -2.34 -24.53 -9.97
N PHE A 391 -3.09 -24.44 -11.06
CA PHE A 391 -3.30 -23.18 -11.77
C PHE A 391 -4.19 -22.25 -10.96
N GLN A 392 -3.86 -20.96 -10.95
CA GLN A 392 -4.66 -19.92 -10.31
C GLN A 392 -4.72 -18.66 -11.15
N LYS A 393 -5.82 -17.92 -10.99
CA LYS A 393 -6.02 -16.58 -11.53
C LYS A 393 -6.39 -15.61 -10.43
N GLY A 394 -5.88 -14.39 -10.49
CA GLY A 394 -6.16 -13.36 -9.49
C GLY A 394 -5.57 -13.71 -8.12
N HIS A 395 -6.21 -13.23 -7.05
CA HIS A 395 -5.74 -13.47 -5.69
C HIS A 395 -5.95 -14.93 -5.27
N THR A 396 -5.13 -15.44 -4.35
CA THR A 396 -5.37 -16.76 -3.75
C THR A 396 -6.58 -16.72 -2.81
N THR A 397 -7.06 -17.87 -2.34
CA THR A 397 -8.29 -17.93 -1.54
C THR A 397 -8.14 -17.32 -0.14
N THR A 398 -6.93 -17.25 0.38
CA THR A 398 -6.63 -16.79 1.75
C THR A 398 -6.07 -15.38 1.73
N GLU A 399 -6.73 -14.47 2.46
CA GLU A 399 -6.27 -13.09 2.62
C GLU A 399 -4.86 -13.03 3.25
N GLU A 400 -4.04 -12.07 2.82
CA GLU A 400 -2.65 -11.87 3.29
C GLU A 400 -1.64 -12.97 2.88
N THR A 401 -1.91 -13.73 1.81
CA THR A 401 -0.92 -14.63 1.20
C THR A 401 -1.05 -14.70 -0.32
N GLY A 402 -0.01 -15.19 -1.00
CA GLY A 402 0.03 -15.30 -2.46
C GLY A 402 0.07 -13.95 -3.22
N PRO A 403 0.19 -13.99 -4.56
CA PRO A 403 0.17 -12.79 -5.39
C PRO A 403 -1.28 -12.32 -5.66
N TYR A 404 -1.48 -11.00 -5.82
CA TYR A 404 -2.77 -10.43 -6.22
C TYR A 404 -3.08 -10.58 -7.71
N TRP A 405 -2.03 -10.66 -8.52
CA TRP A 405 -2.07 -10.67 -9.98
C TRP A 405 -0.96 -11.59 -10.46
N ASP A 406 -1.19 -12.23 -11.59
CA ASP A 406 -0.18 -12.94 -12.37
C ASP A 406 1.02 -12.04 -12.75
N HIS A 407 2.22 -12.61 -12.91
CA HIS A 407 3.41 -11.82 -13.27
C HIS A 407 3.40 -11.47 -14.76
N THR A 408 3.16 -12.45 -15.63
CA THR A 408 3.16 -12.31 -17.10
C THR A 408 2.34 -11.12 -17.57
N LEU A 409 1.03 -11.14 -17.29
CA LEU A 409 0.09 -10.09 -17.71
C LEU A 409 0.05 -8.92 -16.74
N GLY A 410 0.42 -9.12 -15.48
CA GLY A 410 0.24 -8.14 -14.42
C GLY A 410 -1.24 -7.81 -14.18
N THR A 411 -2.13 -8.79 -14.39
CA THR A 411 -3.58 -8.66 -14.23
C THR A 411 -4.19 -9.84 -13.46
N VAL A 412 -5.44 -9.72 -13.00
CA VAL A 412 -6.17 -10.82 -12.34
C VAL A 412 -6.65 -11.91 -13.31
N TYR A 413 -6.50 -11.68 -14.62
CA TYR A 413 -6.93 -12.61 -15.66
C TYR A 413 -5.82 -13.56 -16.11
N GLY A 414 -4.56 -13.20 -15.82
CA GLY A 414 -3.39 -14.03 -16.07
C GLY A 414 -3.35 -15.24 -15.15
N THR A 415 -2.53 -16.22 -15.51
CA THR A 415 -2.54 -17.54 -14.91
C THR A 415 -1.15 -17.92 -14.42
N TYR A 416 -1.02 -18.23 -13.15
CA TYR A 416 0.24 -18.70 -12.54
C TYR A 416 0.04 -20.06 -11.86
N LEU A 417 1.14 -20.71 -11.47
CA LEU A 417 1.09 -21.92 -10.65
C LEU A 417 1.31 -21.59 -9.17
N TYR A 418 0.56 -22.26 -8.30
CA TYR A 418 0.77 -22.14 -6.86
C TYR A 418 0.46 -23.43 -6.09
N VAL A 419 0.97 -23.49 -4.88
CA VAL A 419 0.63 -24.48 -3.87
C VAL A 419 -0.33 -23.86 -2.87
N GLU A 420 -1.54 -24.40 -2.80
CA GLU A 420 -2.63 -23.94 -1.91
C GLU A 420 -2.39 -24.37 -0.46
N ALA A 421 -2.07 -23.41 0.42
CA ALA A 421 -1.81 -23.64 1.83
C ALA A 421 -3.07 -23.67 2.72
N SER A 422 -4.21 -23.21 2.21
CA SER A 422 -5.45 -23.05 3.00
C SER A 422 -6.29 -24.31 3.15
N SER A 423 -6.01 -25.36 2.36
CA SER A 423 -6.72 -26.62 2.52
C SER A 423 -6.39 -27.21 3.90
N ARG A 424 -7.41 -27.72 4.63
CA ARG A 424 -7.28 -28.38 5.94
C ARG A 424 -6.31 -29.58 5.96
N MET A 425 -5.70 -29.91 4.82
CA MET A 425 -4.75 -30.99 4.61
C MET A 425 -3.28 -30.52 4.57
N VAL A 426 -2.98 -29.22 4.60
CA VAL A 426 -1.60 -28.72 4.54
C VAL A 426 -1.00 -28.71 5.95
N VAL A 427 -0.20 -29.73 6.23
CA VAL A 427 0.65 -29.85 7.42
C VAL A 427 2.04 -29.32 7.06
N LYS A 428 2.72 -28.68 8.01
CA LYS A 428 4.13 -28.25 7.87
C LYS A 428 4.96 -29.32 7.18
N GLY A 429 5.72 -28.92 6.16
CA GLY A 429 6.73 -29.76 5.53
C GLY A 429 6.23 -30.63 4.39
N ARG A 430 4.92 -30.63 4.08
CA ARG A 430 4.40 -31.25 2.87
C ARG A 430 4.96 -30.56 1.63
N LYS A 431 5.31 -31.34 0.61
CA LYS A 431 6.03 -30.86 -0.58
C LYS A 431 5.21 -31.00 -1.85
N ALA A 432 5.34 -30.02 -2.74
CA ALA A 432 4.94 -30.11 -4.15
C ALA A 432 6.16 -29.93 -5.04
N ARG A 433 6.36 -30.82 -6.01
CA ARG A 433 7.48 -30.81 -6.96
C ARG A 433 6.99 -30.69 -8.39
N LEU A 434 7.54 -29.73 -9.10
CA LEU A 434 7.37 -29.54 -10.54
C LEU A 434 8.71 -29.85 -11.23
N ILE A 435 8.72 -30.80 -12.15
CA ILE A 435 9.92 -31.34 -12.79
C ILE A 435 9.93 -30.92 -14.26
N SER A 436 11.07 -30.40 -14.74
CA SER A 436 11.21 -29.95 -16.12
C SER A 436 11.32 -31.12 -17.11
N PRO A 437 11.13 -30.86 -18.42
CA PRO A 437 11.70 -31.71 -19.47
C PRO A 437 13.22 -31.87 -19.30
N VAL A 438 13.78 -32.87 -19.97
CA VAL A 438 15.25 -32.97 -20.11
C VAL A 438 15.71 -31.88 -21.08
N PHE A 439 16.62 -31.02 -20.61
CA PHE A 439 17.27 -30.01 -21.42
C PHE A 439 18.68 -30.46 -21.82
N ASP A 440 19.08 -30.15 -23.04
CA ASP A 440 20.45 -30.32 -23.54
C ASP A 440 20.82 -29.11 -24.38
N LEU A 441 21.64 -28.22 -23.81
CA LEU A 441 22.14 -27.02 -24.48
C LEU A 441 23.55 -27.25 -25.08
N GLY A 442 23.99 -28.49 -25.20
CA GLY A 442 25.31 -28.85 -25.70
C GLY A 442 26.44 -28.22 -24.88
N LYS A 443 27.17 -27.27 -25.48
CA LYS A 443 28.30 -26.58 -24.82
C LYS A 443 27.93 -25.22 -24.23
N ALA A 444 26.70 -24.75 -24.45
CA ALA A 444 26.30 -23.45 -23.96
C ALA A 444 26.09 -23.49 -22.43
N LYS A 445 26.42 -22.38 -21.76
CA LYS A 445 26.21 -22.25 -20.32
C LYS A 445 24.71 -22.09 -20.02
N PRO A 446 24.06 -23.00 -19.28
CA PRO A 446 22.63 -22.91 -19.01
C PRO A 446 22.31 -21.99 -17.83
N CYS A 447 21.18 -21.29 -17.94
CA CYS A 447 20.61 -20.43 -16.91
C CYS A 447 19.11 -20.70 -16.73
N LEU A 448 18.61 -20.45 -15.52
CA LEU A 448 17.19 -20.48 -15.15
C LEU A 448 16.76 -19.08 -14.70
N ILE A 449 15.62 -18.61 -15.24
CA ILE A 449 14.83 -17.53 -14.68
C ILE A 449 13.51 -18.11 -14.18
N VAL A 450 13.11 -17.72 -12.97
CA VAL A 450 11.77 -17.99 -12.44
C VAL A 450 11.29 -16.79 -11.63
N TYR A 451 10.04 -16.40 -11.82
CA TYR A 451 9.38 -15.44 -10.95
C TYR A 451 8.66 -16.17 -9.83
N THR A 452 8.81 -15.68 -8.60
CA THR A 452 8.25 -16.30 -7.41
C THR A 452 7.50 -15.28 -6.56
N SER A 453 6.41 -15.73 -5.93
CA SER A 453 5.67 -14.95 -4.94
C SER A 453 5.53 -15.77 -3.66
N MET A 454 6.02 -15.21 -2.57
CA MET A 454 6.07 -15.82 -1.24
C MET A 454 5.73 -14.75 -0.20
N TYR A 455 4.44 -14.49 -0.02
CA TYR A 455 3.93 -13.51 0.94
C TYR A 455 3.11 -14.22 2.02
N GLY A 456 3.44 -14.02 3.29
CA GLY A 456 2.68 -14.61 4.39
C GLY A 456 3.48 -14.78 5.69
N GLN A 457 2.79 -14.80 6.83
CA GLN A 457 3.45 -14.88 8.14
C GLN A 457 3.99 -16.28 8.46
N THR A 458 3.45 -17.31 7.81
CA THR A 458 3.79 -18.71 8.08
C THR A 458 4.45 -19.37 6.87
N MET A 459 5.09 -18.60 6.00
CA MET A 459 5.71 -19.10 4.77
C MET A 459 6.64 -20.29 5.01
N GLY A 460 6.61 -21.24 4.09
CA GLY A 460 7.56 -22.34 4.01
C GLY A 460 8.79 -21.95 3.18
N ASN A 461 9.24 -22.86 2.31
CA ASN A 461 10.40 -22.62 1.46
C ASN A 461 10.16 -23.06 0.01
N LEU A 462 10.86 -22.42 -0.92
CA LEU A 462 10.94 -22.84 -2.32
C LEU A 462 12.40 -23.18 -2.61
N THR A 463 12.62 -24.40 -3.10
CA THR A 463 13.94 -24.93 -3.41
C THR A 463 14.05 -25.32 -4.88
N VAL A 464 15.17 -24.97 -5.51
CA VAL A 464 15.52 -25.34 -6.88
C VAL A 464 16.57 -26.43 -6.83
N TYR A 465 16.25 -27.60 -7.40
CA TYR A 465 17.18 -28.71 -7.57
C TYR A 465 17.60 -28.85 -9.02
N PHE A 466 18.84 -29.28 -9.21
CA PHE A 466 19.43 -29.66 -10.49
C PHE A 466 19.71 -31.16 -10.50
N THR A 467 19.27 -31.83 -11.56
CA THR A 467 19.51 -33.26 -11.75
C THR A 467 20.35 -33.48 -12.99
N ASP A 468 21.57 -33.98 -12.80
CA ASP A 468 22.42 -34.40 -13.93
C ASP A 468 21.85 -35.69 -14.55
N ARG A 469 21.60 -35.68 -15.86
CA ARG A 469 21.11 -36.83 -16.64
C ARG A 469 22.18 -37.42 -17.55
N SER A 470 23.41 -36.90 -17.48
CA SER A 470 24.58 -37.49 -18.14
C SER A 470 25.18 -38.66 -17.36
N THR A 471 24.92 -38.75 -16.05
CA THR A 471 25.39 -39.82 -15.18
C THR A 471 24.44 -41.01 -15.16
N ALA A 472 24.98 -42.22 -14.96
CA ALA A 472 24.17 -43.44 -14.83
C ALA A 472 23.24 -43.43 -13.60
N ILE A 473 23.57 -42.64 -12.59
CA ILE A 473 22.77 -42.42 -11.38
C ILE A 473 22.45 -40.91 -11.34
N PRO A 474 21.18 -40.51 -11.55
CA PRO A 474 20.77 -39.12 -11.41
C PRO A 474 20.97 -38.66 -9.96
N ILE A 475 21.65 -37.52 -9.76
CA ILE A 475 21.87 -36.93 -8.45
C ILE A 475 21.23 -35.56 -8.41
N ASP A 476 20.32 -35.36 -7.46
CA ASP A 476 19.68 -34.07 -7.21
C ASP A 476 20.58 -33.18 -6.35
N THR A 477 20.99 -32.05 -6.92
CA THR A 477 21.81 -31.03 -6.25
C THR A 477 20.93 -29.83 -5.91
N ASN A 478 20.86 -29.44 -4.64
CA ASN A 478 20.20 -28.20 -4.24
C ASN A 478 21.04 -27.00 -4.73
N LEU A 479 20.48 -26.19 -5.61
CA LEU A 479 21.13 -24.99 -6.12
C LEU A 479 20.79 -23.75 -5.30
N PHE A 480 19.53 -23.65 -4.87
CA PHE A 480 19.02 -22.45 -4.23
C PHE A 480 17.80 -22.75 -3.38
N THR A 481 17.70 -22.10 -2.22
CA THR A 481 16.52 -22.15 -1.36
C THR A 481 16.19 -20.75 -0.87
N ILE A 482 14.92 -20.34 -1.04
CA ILE A 482 14.34 -19.16 -0.37
C ILE A 482 13.38 -19.61 0.72
N ILE A 483 13.40 -18.89 1.84
CA ILE A 483 12.69 -19.27 3.07
C ILE A 483 11.95 -18.05 3.60
N GLY A 484 10.71 -18.27 4.04
CA GLY A 484 9.95 -17.24 4.74
C GLY A 484 9.36 -16.18 3.82
N ASP A 485 8.80 -15.14 4.43
CA ASP A 485 8.17 -14.01 3.74
C ASP A 485 9.20 -13.24 2.87
N GLN A 486 8.89 -13.09 1.59
CA GLN A 486 9.65 -12.32 0.60
C GLN A 486 8.95 -11.00 0.24
N GLY A 487 7.81 -10.70 0.87
CA GLY A 487 6.97 -9.55 0.63
C GLY A 487 5.94 -9.75 -0.49
N GLN A 488 5.06 -8.76 -0.64
CA GLN A 488 3.86 -8.84 -1.48
C GLN A 488 4.07 -8.78 -3.00
N TYR A 489 5.31 -8.65 -3.47
CA TYR A 489 5.61 -8.44 -4.89
C TYR A 489 6.43 -9.62 -5.44
N TRP A 490 6.16 -10.00 -6.69
CA TRP A 490 6.93 -10.99 -7.43
C TRP A 490 8.44 -10.69 -7.39
N LYS A 491 9.24 -11.73 -7.14
CA LYS A 491 10.70 -11.69 -7.13
C LYS A 491 11.24 -12.55 -8.27
N GLN A 492 12.21 -12.01 -9.00
CA GLN A 492 12.93 -12.79 -10.01
C GLN A 492 14.09 -13.53 -9.33
N ILE A 493 14.19 -14.82 -9.61
CA ILE A 493 15.37 -15.62 -9.33
C ILE A 493 16.07 -15.87 -10.67
N PHE A 494 17.35 -15.54 -10.74
CA PHE A 494 18.24 -15.85 -11.87
C PHE A 494 19.35 -16.78 -11.35
N LEU A 495 19.46 -17.99 -11.90
CA LEU A 495 20.46 -18.98 -11.51
C LEU A 495 21.30 -19.39 -12.70
N GLU A 496 22.62 -19.27 -12.56
CA GLU A 496 23.58 -19.91 -13.45
C GLU A 496 23.73 -21.38 -13.07
N LEU A 497 23.56 -22.29 -14.03
CA LEU A 497 23.57 -23.73 -13.81
C LEU A 497 24.96 -24.31 -14.12
N ASP A 498 25.98 -23.82 -13.40
CA ASP A 498 27.41 -24.15 -13.62
C ASP A 498 27.73 -25.65 -13.56
N GLN A 499 26.88 -26.44 -12.91
CA GLN A 499 27.03 -27.88 -12.73
C GLN A 499 26.73 -28.66 -14.05
N ALA A 500 26.09 -28.03 -15.03
CA ALA A 500 25.60 -28.70 -16.22
C ALA A 500 26.72 -29.01 -17.21
N ASN A 501 27.02 -30.30 -17.37
CA ASN A 501 28.02 -30.80 -18.32
C ASN A 501 27.43 -31.77 -19.37
N GLY A 502 26.10 -31.80 -19.49
CA GLY A 502 25.36 -32.67 -20.40
C GLY A 502 23.85 -32.49 -20.20
N PRO A 503 23.02 -33.46 -20.64
CA PRO A 503 21.57 -33.39 -20.43
C PRO A 503 21.22 -33.25 -18.94
N PHE A 504 20.25 -32.40 -18.61
CA PHE A 504 19.86 -32.11 -17.23
C PHE A 504 18.37 -31.89 -17.06
N MET A 505 17.90 -31.90 -15.81
CA MET A 505 16.55 -31.49 -15.42
C MET A 505 16.62 -30.50 -14.25
N ILE A 506 15.54 -29.75 -14.07
CA ILE A 506 15.33 -28.82 -12.96
C ILE A 506 14.09 -29.28 -12.22
N THR A 507 14.15 -29.30 -10.89
CA THR A 507 12.97 -29.52 -10.03
C THR A 507 12.73 -28.33 -9.14
N LEU A 508 11.51 -27.77 -9.19
CA LEU A 508 11.04 -26.73 -8.30
C LEU A 508 10.21 -27.38 -7.19
N GLU A 509 10.73 -27.36 -5.96
CA GLU A 509 10.08 -27.93 -4.78
C GLU A 509 9.59 -26.82 -3.84
N ALA A 510 8.27 -26.71 -3.68
CA ALA A 510 7.67 -25.89 -2.65
C ALA A 510 7.36 -26.75 -1.43
N SER A 511 7.85 -26.36 -0.25
CA SER A 511 7.46 -26.95 1.03
C SER A 511 6.54 -26.01 1.78
N ALA A 512 5.36 -26.49 2.16
CA ALA A 512 4.37 -25.70 2.88
C ALA A 512 4.82 -25.39 4.31
N GLY A 513 4.46 -24.20 4.79
CA GLY A 513 4.81 -23.74 6.12
C GLY A 513 3.82 -24.21 7.21
N ASN A 514 3.85 -23.57 8.38
CA ASN A 514 3.10 -24.05 9.56
C ASN A 514 1.66 -23.51 9.65
N GLY A 515 1.15 -22.86 8.60
CA GLY A 515 -0.14 -22.20 8.63
C GLY A 515 -0.66 -21.88 7.24
N ILE A 516 -1.93 -21.46 7.20
CA ILE A 516 -2.68 -21.18 5.96
C ILE A 516 -2.15 -19.97 5.19
N LEU A 517 -1.33 -19.12 5.83
CA LEU A 517 -0.67 -17.97 5.20
C LEU A 517 0.68 -18.40 4.61
N SER A 518 0.68 -19.41 3.74
CA SER A 518 1.90 -19.97 3.17
C SER A 518 1.83 -20.32 1.68
N ASP A 519 1.00 -19.61 0.92
CA ASP A 519 0.87 -19.83 -0.52
C ASP A 519 2.19 -19.47 -1.24
N ILE A 520 2.76 -20.45 -1.92
CA ILE A 520 3.96 -20.28 -2.75
C ILE A 520 3.52 -20.34 -4.20
N ALA A 521 3.82 -19.28 -4.96
CA ALA A 521 3.50 -19.19 -6.38
C ALA A 521 4.74 -19.01 -7.24
N ILE A 522 4.69 -19.54 -8.46
CA ILE A 522 5.69 -19.40 -9.50
C ILE A 522 5.05 -18.99 -10.82
N ASP A 523 5.79 -18.24 -11.62
CA ASP A 523 5.39 -17.78 -12.94
C ASP A 523 6.63 -17.52 -13.83
N ASP A 524 6.43 -17.37 -15.14
CA ASP A 524 7.45 -16.97 -16.11
C ASP A 524 8.77 -17.78 -16.01
N LEU A 525 8.67 -19.10 -16.20
CA LEU A 525 9.82 -20.01 -16.21
C LEU A 525 10.57 -19.92 -17.52
N ILE A 526 11.87 -19.61 -17.47
CA ILE A 526 12.74 -19.57 -18.65
C ILE A 526 14.01 -20.37 -18.41
N VAL A 527 14.31 -21.34 -19.28
CA VAL A 527 15.56 -22.10 -19.26
C VAL A 527 16.24 -21.95 -20.61
N GLY A 528 17.51 -21.56 -20.62
CA GLY A 528 18.22 -21.31 -21.87
C GLY A 528 19.66 -20.91 -21.64
N GLU A 529 20.32 -20.45 -22.70
CA GLU A 529 21.70 -19.97 -22.62
C GLU A 529 21.80 -18.69 -21.77
N CYS A 530 22.79 -18.62 -20.89
CA CYS A 530 22.98 -17.45 -20.04
C CYS A 530 23.18 -16.16 -20.83
N ASP A 531 23.90 -16.19 -21.95
CA ASP A 531 24.14 -14.98 -22.76
C ASP A 531 22.84 -14.46 -23.40
N LEU A 532 21.92 -15.36 -23.76
CA LEU A 532 20.61 -15.01 -24.29
C LEU A 532 19.69 -14.47 -23.19
N LEU A 533 19.77 -15.01 -21.97
CA LEU A 533 18.91 -14.66 -20.85
C LEU A 533 19.43 -13.49 -20.00
N ALA A 534 20.72 -13.18 -20.05
CA ALA A 534 21.34 -12.11 -19.26
C ALA A 534 20.64 -10.75 -19.38
N PRO A 535 20.14 -10.32 -20.57
CA PRO A 535 19.38 -9.07 -20.68
C PRO A 535 18.04 -9.05 -19.91
N LEU A 536 17.47 -10.23 -19.63
CA LEU A 536 16.24 -10.39 -18.86
C LEU A 536 16.49 -10.41 -17.34
N ALA A 537 17.74 -10.61 -16.92
CA ALA A 537 18.12 -10.65 -15.52
C ALA A 537 18.00 -9.24 -14.90
N LYS A 538 17.14 -9.10 -13.90
CA LYS A 538 17.00 -7.85 -13.16
C LYS A 538 18.21 -7.68 -12.25
N SER A 539 18.92 -6.55 -12.38
CA SER A 539 20.00 -6.15 -11.46
C SER A 539 19.44 -5.98 -10.05
N THR A 540 19.49 -7.04 -9.25
CA THR A 540 19.44 -6.91 -7.80
C THR A 540 20.86 -6.58 -7.35
N LYS A 541 21.09 -5.36 -6.88
CA LYS A 541 22.17 -5.17 -5.89
C LYS A 541 21.75 -6.00 -4.69
N PRO A 542 22.48 -7.06 -4.31
CA PRO A 542 22.15 -7.80 -3.11
C PRO A 542 22.42 -6.85 -1.94
N GLU A 543 21.37 -6.38 -1.27
CA GLU A 543 21.56 -5.88 0.10
C GLU A 543 22.09 -7.05 0.91
N HIS A 544 23.28 -6.86 1.50
CA HIS A 544 24.01 -7.75 2.39
C HIS A 544 23.22 -8.92 2.99
N TYR A 545 23.12 -10.04 2.26
CA TYR A 545 22.90 -11.34 2.87
C TYR A 545 24.22 -11.81 3.49
N GLN A 546 24.54 -11.31 4.68
CA GLN A 546 25.49 -12.01 5.54
C GLN A 546 24.81 -13.29 6.02
N GLY A 547 25.01 -14.38 5.28
CA GLY A 547 24.77 -15.72 5.78
C GLY A 547 25.61 -15.94 7.03
N ARG A 548 24.97 -15.95 8.21
CA ARG A 548 25.54 -16.60 9.39
C ARG A 548 25.61 -18.09 9.07
N LEU A 549 26.79 -18.56 8.64
CA LEU A 549 27.17 -19.95 8.86
C LEU A 549 27.14 -20.20 10.38
N LEU A 550 26.10 -20.88 10.85
CA LEU A 550 26.18 -21.64 12.11
C LEU A 550 26.91 -22.94 11.81
N THR A 551 28.22 -22.85 11.58
CA THR A 551 29.11 -24.00 11.75
C THR A 551 29.26 -24.23 13.26
N LEU A 552 28.62 -25.29 13.75
CA LEU A 552 29.07 -26.01 14.95
C LEU A 552 30.46 -26.59 14.65
N GLY A 553 31.48 -25.74 14.75
CA GLY A 553 32.88 -26.09 14.64
C GLY A 553 33.47 -26.24 16.03
N LEU A 554 33.61 -27.49 16.46
CA LEU A 554 34.55 -27.87 17.51
C LEU A 554 35.93 -27.25 17.20
N ASN A 555 36.47 -26.57 18.21
CA ASN A 555 37.83 -26.03 18.24
C ASN A 555 38.87 -27.08 17.85
N VAL A 556 39.61 -26.85 16.76
CA VAL A 556 41.06 -27.10 16.74
C VAL A 556 41.77 -25.98 15.97
N ARG A 557 42.78 -25.42 16.64
CA ARG A 557 43.66 -24.27 16.32
C ARG A 557 44.48 -24.46 15.03
N HIS A 558 44.58 -23.44 14.16
CA HIS A 558 45.80 -22.64 13.82
C HIS A 558 47.03 -23.49 13.41
N VAL A 559 47.69 -23.36 12.25
CA VAL A 559 48.33 -22.17 11.64
C VAL A 559 48.68 -22.43 10.14
N ARG A 560 48.72 -21.35 9.34
CA ARG A 560 49.29 -21.15 7.99
C ARG A 560 50.61 -21.89 7.71
N PHE A 561 50.92 -22.18 6.43
CA PHE A 561 52.02 -21.52 5.70
C PHE A 561 52.06 -21.90 4.20
N GLN A 562 52.51 -20.93 3.40
CA GLN A 562 52.66 -20.95 1.95
C GLN A 562 53.70 -21.96 1.47
N HIS A 563 53.51 -22.46 0.25
CA HIS A 563 54.54 -23.10 -0.56
C HIS A 563 55.76 -22.17 -0.76
N LEU A 564 56.93 -22.62 -0.32
CA LEU A 564 58.22 -22.37 -0.99
C LEU A 564 59.08 -23.65 -0.88
N PHE A 565 59.36 -24.21 -2.05
CA PHE A 565 60.47 -25.06 -2.48
C PHE A 565 61.27 -25.94 -1.48
N SER A 566 61.32 -27.21 -1.89
CA SER A 566 62.52 -28.04 -2.10
C SER A 566 63.14 -28.84 -0.94
N ASN A 567 63.20 -30.15 -1.22
CA ASN A 567 64.33 -31.06 -1.06
C ASN A 567 64.68 -31.67 0.32
N PHE A 568 65.01 -32.97 0.22
CA PHE A 568 65.60 -33.90 1.19
C PHE A 568 64.67 -34.29 2.35
N GLY A 569 64.38 -35.56 2.64
CA GLY A 569 65.13 -36.79 2.39
C GLY A 569 65.26 -37.53 3.73
N ALA A 570 64.98 -38.83 3.73
CA ALA A 570 65.16 -39.79 4.84
C ALA A 570 64.23 -39.61 6.07
N SER A 571 63.31 -40.55 6.34
CA SER A 571 63.55 -41.88 6.93
C SER A 571 64.02 -41.83 8.38
N LEU A 572 63.12 -42.06 9.35
CA LEU A 572 63.20 -43.18 10.32
C LEU A 572 62.10 -43.09 11.40
N THR A 573 61.28 -44.14 11.45
CA THR A 573 60.90 -44.96 12.61
C THR A 573 60.49 -44.37 13.97
N ALA A 574 59.38 -44.96 14.47
CA ALA A 574 59.07 -45.34 15.86
C ALA A 574 58.80 -44.17 16.83
N LEU A 575 57.68 -44.11 17.55
CA LEU A 575 56.94 -45.14 18.29
C LEU A 575 55.46 -44.75 18.39
#